data_AF-M9RBM2-F1
#
_entry.id   AF-M9RBM2-F1
#
_cell.length_a   1.000
_cell.length_b   1.000
_cell.length_c   1.000
_cell.angle_alpha   90.00
_cell.angle_beta   90.00
_cell.angle_gamma   90.00
#
_symmetry.space_group_name_H-M   'P 1'
#
loop_
_entity.id
_entity.type
_entity.pdbx_description
1 polymer ?
#
loop_
_entity_poly.entity_id
_entity_poly.type
_entity_poly.pdbx_seq_one_letter_code
_entity_poly.pdbx_strand_id
1 'polypeptide(L)' 'MTDKPKDISDAAKRALSEADDRRKKAKAMELPEELGGRDGPEPVRFGDWERRGIAVDF' A
#
# COMPACT_ATOMS: atom_id res chain seq x y z
N MET A 1 -4.48 13.99 5.76
CA MET A 1 -4.64 13.33 4.45
C MET A 1 -6.10 13.49 4.06
N THR A 2 -6.40 14.45 3.17
CA THR A 2 -7.77 14.79 2.80
C THR A 2 -8.34 13.72 1.88
N ASP A 3 -9.28 12.94 2.41
CA ASP A 3 -10.09 11.99 1.67
C ASP A 3 -11.05 12.78 0.77
N LYS A 4 -10.60 13.07 -0.46
CA LYS A 4 -11.43 13.73 -1.46
C LYS A 4 -12.35 12.64 -2.00
N PRO A 5 -13.69 12.78 -1.96
CA PRO A 5 -14.59 11.74 -2.42
C PRO A 5 -14.31 11.50 -3.90
N LYS A 6 -13.60 10.41 -4.19
CA LYS A 6 -13.35 9.96 -5.54
C LYS A 6 -14.72 9.46 -5.99
N ASP A 7 -15.33 10.18 -6.92
CA ASP A 7 -16.60 9.79 -7.52
C ASP A 7 -16.36 8.49 -8.30
N ILE A 8 -16.40 7.38 -7.58
CA ILE A 8 -16.03 6.06 -8.08
C ILE A 8 -17.27 5.39 -8.64
N SER A 9 -17.09 4.72 -9.77
CA SER A 9 -18.17 3.97 -10.42
C SER A 9 -18.76 2.92 -9.47
N ASP A 10 -20.01 2.54 -9.70
CA ASP A 10 -20.67 1.52 -8.87
C ASP A 10 -19.99 0.15 -9.00
N ALA A 11 -19.28 -0.10 -10.09
CA ALA A 11 -18.39 -1.25 -10.22
C ALA A 11 -17.22 -1.19 -9.23
N ALA A 12 -16.58 -0.02 -9.07
CA ALA A 12 -15.49 0.17 -8.13
C ALA A 12 -15.95 0.06 -6.67
N LYS A 13 -17.15 0.56 -6.33
CA LYS A 13 -17.74 0.40 -4.98
C LYS A 13 -17.95 -1.08 -4.63
N ARG A 14 -18.49 -1.87 -5.58
CA ARG A 14 -18.68 -3.32 -5.40
C ARG A 14 -17.34 -4.05 -5.22
N ALA A 15 -16.35 -3.73 -6.05
CA ALA A 15 -15.03 -4.33 -5.96
C ALA A 15 -14.36 -4.08 -4.60
N LEU A 16 -14.47 -2.87 -4.06
CA LEU A 16 -13.96 -2.53 -2.73
C LEU A 16 -14.69 -3.30 -1.62
N SER A 17 -16.03 -3.36 -1.68
CA SER A 17 -16.84 -4.12 -0.71
C SER A 17 -16.43 -5.60 -0.68
N GLU A 18 -16.26 -6.22 -1.84
CA GLU A 18 -15.81 -7.62 -1.92
C GLU A 18 -14.37 -7.80 -1.39
N ALA A 19 -13.47 -6.86 -1.68
CA ALA A 19 -12.10 -6.89 -1.18
C ALA A 19 -12.06 -6.80 0.35
N ASP A 20 -12.88 -5.93 0.94
CA ASP A 20 -12.99 -5.80 2.39
C ASP A 20 -13.61 -7.04 3.04
N ASP A 21 -14.63 -7.64 2.41
CA ASP A 21 -15.20 -8.90 2.88
C ASP A 21 -14.18 -10.06 2.81
N ARG A 22 -13.32 -10.08 1.79
CA ARG A 22 -12.21 -11.04 1.71
C ARG A 22 -11.18 -10.79 2.81
N ARG A 23 -10.81 -9.53 3.08
CA ARG A 23 -9.87 -9.17 4.16
C ARG A 23 -10.40 -9.56 5.55
N LYS A 24 -11.68 -9.32 5.83
CA LYS A 24 -12.33 -9.71 7.10
C LYS A 24 -12.36 -11.21 7.31
N LYS A 25 -12.50 -11.99 6.22
CA LYS A 25 -12.50 -13.46 6.25
C LYS A 25 -11.10 -14.07 6.22
N ALA A 26 -10.10 -13.33 5.74
CA ALA A 26 -8.73 -13.77 5.74
C ALA A 26 -8.21 -13.86 7.18
N LYS A 27 -7.59 -14.99 7.52
CA LYS A 27 -6.85 -15.10 8.78
C LYS A 27 -5.63 -14.19 8.70
N ALA A 28 -5.31 -13.51 9.79
CA ALA A 28 -4.05 -12.81 9.93
C ALA A 28 -2.92 -13.83 9.71
N MET A 29 -2.12 -13.61 8.67
CA MET A 29 -0.87 -14.34 8.49
C MET A 29 0.14 -13.68 9.41
N GLU A 30 0.67 -14.44 10.37
CA GLU A 30 1.83 -14.03 11.17
C GLU A 30 3.07 -14.13 10.26
N LEU A 31 3.25 -13.11 9.44
CA LEU A 31 4.52 -12.93 8.72
C LEU A 31 5.53 -12.31 9.69
N PRO A 32 6.79 -12.78 9.68
CA PRO A 32 7.84 -12.11 10.42
C PRO A 32 7.94 -10.64 9.95
N GLU A 33 8.24 -9.75 10.88
CA GLU A 33 8.48 -8.36 10.56
C GLU A 33 9.70 -8.26 9.63
N GLU A 34 9.55 -7.55 8.51
CA GLU A 34 10.66 -7.27 7.60
C GLU A 34 11.62 -6.28 8.26
N LEU A 35 12.73 -6.78 8.79
CA LEU A 35 13.74 -5.97 9.46
C LEU A 35 14.77 -5.45 8.46
N GLY A 36 15.01 -4.13 8.46
CA GLY A 36 16.01 -3.50 7.60
C GLY A 36 15.48 -3.05 6.23
N GLY A 37 14.19 -3.27 5.94
CA GLY A 37 13.51 -2.62 4.83
C GLY A 37 13.36 -1.11 5.08
N ARG A 38 13.41 -0.30 4.02
CA ARG A 38 13.15 1.13 4.15
C ARG A 38 11.66 1.35 4.45
N ASP A 39 11.36 2.11 5.49
CA ASP A 39 9.98 2.49 5.81
C ASP A 39 9.32 3.19 4.63
N GLY A 40 8.06 2.83 4.37
CA GLY A 40 7.23 3.47 3.35
C GLY A 40 7.12 2.69 2.05
N PRO A 41 6.45 3.29 1.05
CA PRO A 41 6.11 2.61 -0.19
C PRO A 41 7.35 2.25 -1.02
N GLU A 42 7.35 1.09 -1.69
CA GLU A 42 8.49 0.63 -2.50
C GLU A 42 9.05 1.76 -3.40
N PRO A 43 10.36 2.09 -3.31
CA PRO A 43 10.99 3.16 -4.10
C PRO A 43 10.71 3.01 -5.60
N VAL A 44 10.67 1.76 -6.09
CA VAL A 44 10.35 1.41 -7.47
C VAL A 44 8.97 1.91 -7.90
N ARG A 45 7.98 1.93 -7.01
CA ARG A 45 6.61 2.39 -7.32
C ARG A 45 6.42 3.90 -7.16
N PHE A 46 7.25 4.57 -6.35
CA PHE A 46 7.01 5.96 -5.93
C PHE A 46 8.16 6.93 -6.25
N GLY A 47 9.22 6.47 -6.93
CA GLY A 47 10.28 7.33 -7.46
C GLY A 47 11.23 7.91 -6.40
N ASP A 48 11.13 7.48 -5.14
CA ASP A 48 11.93 7.99 -4.04
C ASP A 48 13.28 7.23 -3.94
N TRP A 49 14.13 7.35 -4.94
CA TRP A 49 15.46 6.69 -4.97
C TRP A 49 16.53 7.45 -4.20
N GLU A 50 16.17 8.56 -3.54
CA GLU A 50 17.13 9.44 -2.88
C GLU A 50 17.08 9.27 -1.36
N ARG A 51 18.25 9.15 -0.74
CA ARG A 51 18.41 9.26 0.72
C ARG A 51 19.46 10.31 1.02
N ARG A 52 19.06 11.42 1.64
CA ARG A 52 19.95 12.56 1.93
C ARG A 52 20.66 13.12 0.68
N GLY A 53 19.97 13.14 -0.46
CA GLY A 53 20.49 13.66 -1.73
C GLY A 53 21.47 12.74 -2.47
N ILE A 54 21.57 11.47 -2.05
CA ILE A 54 22.33 10.43 -2.75
C ILE A 54 21.33 9.46 -3.35
N ALA A 55 21.45 9.18 -4.65
CA ALA A 55 20.73 8.10 -5.30
C ALA A 55 21.24 6.77 -4.72
N VAL A 56 20.35 6.03 -4.06
CA VAL A 56 20.65 4.76 -3.40
C VAL A 56 19.82 3.67 -4.06
N ASP A 57 20.52 2.62 -4.51
CA ASP A 57 19.93 1.34 -4.90
C ASP A 57 20.26 0.35 -3.76
N PHE A 58 19.22 -0.35 -3.27
CA PHE A 58 19.18 -1.34 -2.17
C PHE A 58 19.70 -0.91 -0.78
#